data_AF-T0YG42-F1
#
_entry.id   AF-T0YG42-F1
#
_cell.length_a   1.000
_cell.length_b   1.000
_cell.length_c   1.000
_cell.angle_alpha   90.00
_cell.angle_beta   90.00
_cell.angle_gamma   90.00
#
_symmetry.space_group_name_H-M   'P 1'
#
loop_
_entity.id
_entity.type
_entity.pdbx_description
1 polymer ?
#
loop_
_entity_poly.entity_id
_entity_poly.type
_entity_poly.pdbx_seq_one_letter_code
_entity_poly.pdbx_strand_id
1 'polypeptide(L)'
;AEDRAEKVLTADLGQVQALLLVAEGTGPDEGKVVGVSRALVRERPFYLPEREGVIQDIYLLPAYRRRRVGEYLLSETVRQLKAKGASLVTAEFPAQNQIATRFYAKRGFRPIVATHAKRL
;
A
#
# COMPACT_ATOMS: atom_id res chain seq x y z
N ALA A 1 10.67 -16.44 8.40
CA ALA A 1 10.12 -15.41 7.48
C ALA A 1 8.90 -14.74 8.12
N GLU A 2 7.99 -15.54 8.67
CA GLU A 2 6.84 -15.07 9.47
C GLU A 2 7.26 -14.20 10.65
N ASP A 3 8.21 -14.62 11.48
CA ASP A 3 8.68 -13.81 12.63
C ASP A 3 9.15 -12.40 12.24
N ARG A 4 9.76 -12.29 11.05
CA ARG A 4 10.21 -10.99 10.51
C ARG A 4 9.02 -10.14 10.08
N ALA A 5 8.01 -10.75 9.46
CA ALA A 5 6.79 -10.05 9.06
C ALA A 5 6.02 -9.59 10.30
N GLU A 6 5.84 -10.45 11.30
CA GLU A 6 5.20 -10.12 12.57
C GLU A 6 5.88 -8.94 13.25
N LYS A 7 7.22 -8.98 13.38
CA LYS A 7 7.98 -7.89 13.98
C LYS A 7 7.79 -6.55 13.26
N VAL A 8 7.76 -6.56 11.92
CA VAL A 8 7.55 -5.35 11.11
C VAL A 8 6.11 -4.83 11.29
N LEU A 9 5.11 -5.70 11.19
CA LEU A 9 3.70 -5.30 11.31
C LEU A 9 3.38 -4.78 12.71
N THR A 10 3.88 -5.42 13.76
CA THR A 10 3.70 -4.97 15.15
C THR A 10 4.36 -3.61 15.39
N ALA A 11 5.55 -3.39 14.82
CA ALA A 11 6.22 -2.09 14.90
C ALA A 11 5.40 -0.99 14.19
N ASP A 12 4.86 -1.28 13.00
CA ASP A 12 4.03 -0.34 12.26
C ASP A 12 2.74 0.01 13.03
N LEU A 13 2.06 -1.00 13.61
CA LEU A 13 0.83 -0.77 14.40
C LEU A 13 1.05 0.15 15.62
N GLY A 14 2.28 0.22 16.14
CA GLY A 14 2.65 1.15 17.21
C GLY A 14 2.81 2.60 16.75
N GLN A 15 2.83 2.87 15.43
CA GLN A 15 3.00 4.21 14.89
C GLN A 15 1.65 4.84 14.52
N VAL A 16 1.36 6.02 15.07
CA VAL A 16 0.13 6.79 14.77
C VAL A 16 -0.06 7.03 13.26
N GLN A 17 1.05 7.17 12.54
CA GLN A 17 1.08 7.44 11.10
C GLN A 17 0.86 6.21 10.23
N ALA A 18 0.99 4.99 10.77
CA ALA A 18 0.79 3.77 10.01
C ALA A 18 -0.69 3.48 9.74
N LEU A 19 -0.90 2.67 8.71
CA LEU A 19 -2.18 2.15 8.27
C LEU A 19 -1.97 0.72 7.78
N LEU A 20 -2.63 -0.22 8.46
CA LEU A 20 -2.71 -1.61 8.04
C LEU A 20 -4.17 -1.95 7.77
N LEU A 21 -4.47 -2.36 6.54
CA LEU A 21 -5.80 -2.81 6.15
C LEU A 21 -5.72 -4.26 5.66
N VAL A 22 -6.75 -5.02 5.96
CA VAL A 22 -6.96 -6.36 5.41
C VAL A 22 -8.23 -6.39 4.58
N ALA A 23 -8.19 -7.14 3.48
CA ALA A 23 -9.40 -7.51 2.76
C ALA A 23 -9.86 -8.86 3.30
N GLU A 24 -11.07 -8.89 3.84
CA GLU A 24 -11.72 -10.11 4.30
C GLU A 24 -12.58 -10.71 3.17
N GLY A 25 -12.60 -12.03 3.07
CA GLY A 25 -13.49 -12.76 2.18
C GLY A 25 -14.96 -12.59 2.60
N THR A 26 -15.87 -12.92 1.68
CA THR A 26 -17.31 -12.84 1.92
C THR A 26 -17.98 -14.15 1.51
N GLY A 27 -19.19 -14.42 2.04
CA GLY A 27 -19.91 -15.66 1.76
C GLY A 27 -19.12 -16.88 2.25
N PRO A 28 -18.81 -17.88 1.37
CA PRO A 28 -18.05 -19.07 1.77
C PRO A 28 -16.63 -18.80 2.30
N ASP A 29 -16.11 -17.59 2.08
CA ASP A 29 -14.78 -17.16 2.52
C ASP A 29 -14.81 -16.13 3.66
N GLU A 30 -15.97 -15.92 4.30
CA GLU A 30 -16.09 -15.07 5.49
C GLU A 30 -15.08 -15.47 6.58
N GLY A 31 -14.49 -14.48 7.27
CA GLY A 31 -13.43 -14.67 8.25
C GLY A 31 -12.03 -14.88 7.65
N LYS A 32 -11.89 -15.10 6.34
CA LYS A 32 -10.58 -15.31 5.71
C LYS A 32 -9.95 -13.99 5.28
N VAL A 33 -8.71 -13.74 5.69
CA VAL A 33 -7.92 -12.64 5.13
C VAL A 33 -7.41 -13.02 3.76
N VAL A 34 -7.86 -12.31 2.73
CA VAL A 34 -7.53 -12.58 1.31
C VAL A 34 -6.58 -11.56 0.70
N GLY A 35 -6.32 -10.46 1.43
CA GLY A 35 -5.48 -9.37 1.00
C GLY A 35 -5.02 -8.48 2.14
N VAL A 36 -3.94 -7.75 1.91
CA VAL A 36 -3.37 -6.81 2.88
C VAL A 36 -2.86 -5.56 2.16
N SER A 37 -2.98 -4.41 2.83
CA SER A 37 -2.33 -3.17 2.43
C SER A 37 -1.65 -2.54 3.64
N ARG A 38 -0.37 -2.22 3.47
CA ARG A 38 0.46 -1.53 4.47
C ARG A 38 0.87 -0.19 3.91
N ALA A 39 0.57 0.87 4.66
CA ALA A 39 0.83 2.23 4.26
C ALA A 39 1.12 3.11 5.49
N LEU A 40 1.64 4.31 5.24
CA LEU A 40 1.85 5.31 6.29
C LEU A 40 1.72 6.72 5.73
N VAL A 41 1.53 7.71 6.60
CA VAL A 41 1.68 9.13 6.23
C VAL A 41 3.04 9.62 6.66
N ARG A 42 3.86 10.13 5.74
CA ARG A 42 5.14 10.79 6.03
C ARG A 42 5.15 12.24 5.58
N GLU A 43 6.01 13.03 6.22
CA GLU A 43 6.27 14.42 5.86
C GLU A 43 7.37 14.50 4.79
N ARG A 44 7.23 15.45 3.87
CA ARG A 44 8.16 15.76 2.78
C ARG A 44 8.44 17.27 2.78
N PRO A 45 9.24 17.79 3.72
CA PRO A 45 9.37 19.23 3.98
C PRO A 45 9.92 20.06 2.81
N PHE A 46 10.45 19.42 1.77
CA PHE A 46 11.00 20.08 0.58
C PHE A 46 10.20 19.80 -0.70
N TYR A 47 8.99 19.28 -0.58
CA TYR A 47 8.12 18.96 -1.71
C TYR A 47 6.69 19.40 -1.45
N LEU A 48 6.01 19.84 -2.50
CA LEU A 48 4.58 20.11 -2.48
C LEU A 48 3.83 19.02 -3.28
N PRO A 49 2.80 18.38 -2.70
CA PRO A 49 2.33 18.49 -1.32
C PRO A 49 3.29 17.85 -0.29
N GLU A 50 3.32 18.41 0.94
CA GLU A 50 4.22 18.00 2.02
C GLU A 50 3.80 16.70 2.71
N ARG A 51 2.49 16.43 2.83
CA ARG A 51 1.97 15.23 3.52
C ARG A 51 1.67 14.11 2.53
N GLU A 52 2.51 13.08 2.53
CA GLU A 52 2.43 11.96 1.60
C GLU A 52 1.94 10.69 2.29
N GLY A 53 0.85 10.11 1.80
CA GLY A 53 0.44 8.76 2.11
C GLY A 53 1.17 7.76 1.21
N VAL A 54 2.07 6.96 1.76
CA VAL A 54 2.89 6.01 1.01
C VAL A 54 2.34 4.60 1.21
N ILE A 55 1.90 3.98 0.12
CA ILE A 55 1.56 2.55 0.11
C ILE A 55 2.87 1.77 -0.08
N GLN A 56 3.27 1.05 0.95
CA GLN A 56 4.51 0.28 0.95
C GLN A 56 4.28 -1.15 0.47
N ASP A 57 3.13 -1.73 0.83
CA ASP A 57 2.73 -3.06 0.38
C ASP A 57 1.25 -3.08 0.03
N ILE A 58 0.93 -3.74 -1.08
CA ILE A 58 -0.43 -4.19 -1.37
C ILE A 58 -0.35 -5.56 -2.03
N TYR A 59 -1.05 -6.52 -1.45
CA TYR A 59 -0.99 -7.90 -1.91
C TYR A 59 -2.34 -8.59 -1.77
N LEU A 60 -2.62 -9.47 -2.73
CA LEU A 60 -3.75 -10.39 -2.69
C LEU A 60 -3.27 -11.81 -2.92
N LEU A 61 -3.89 -12.75 -2.20
CA LEU A 61 -3.81 -14.16 -2.50
C LEU A 61 -4.18 -14.41 -3.98
N PRO A 62 -3.43 -15.25 -4.72
CA PRO A 62 -3.63 -15.45 -6.16
C PRO A 62 -5.07 -15.76 -6.57
N ALA A 63 -5.78 -16.57 -5.78
CA ALA A 63 -7.16 -16.97 -6.02
C ALA A 63 -8.17 -15.79 -6.08
N TYR A 64 -7.85 -14.67 -5.43
CA TYR A 64 -8.72 -13.49 -5.31
C TYR A 64 -8.34 -12.36 -6.28
N ARG A 65 -7.35 -12.60 -7.16
CA ARG A 65 -6.94 -11.62 -8.18
C ARG A 65 -7.95 -11.56 -9.33
N ARG A 66 -7.96 -10.42 -10.04
CA ARG A 66 -8.88 -10.12 -11.15
C ARG A 66 -10.37 -10.17 -10.80
N ARG A 67 -10.71 -10.09 -9.50
CA ARG A 67 -12.08 -10.01 -8.97
C ARG A 67 -12.41 -8.64 -8.37
N ARG A 68 -11.73 -7.58 -8.83
CA ARG A 68 -11.80 -6.19 -8.31
C ARG A 68 -11.44 -5.99 -6.82
N VAL A 69 -11.11 -7.04 -6.07
CA VAL A 69 -10.65 -6.96 -4.66
C VAL A 69 -9.48 -5.99 -4.49
N GLY A 70 -8.53 -5.98 -5.43
CA GLY A 70 -7.35 -5.11 -5.32
C GLY A 70 -7.67 -3.64 -5.53
N GLU A 71 -8.69 -3.36 -6.33
CA GLU A 71 -9.18 -2.00 -6.54
C GLU A 71 -9.96 -1.49 -5.33
N TYR A 72 -10.80 -2.35 -4.75
CA TYR A 72 -11.48 -2.07 -3.49
C TYR A 72 -10.48 -1.76 -2.37
N LEU A 73 -9.51 -2.65 -2.17
CA LEU A 73 -8.48 -2.48 -1.14
C LEU A 73 -7.67 -1.20 -1.36
N LEU A 74 -7.24 -0.92 -2.59
CA LEU A 74 -6.53 0.33 -2.91
C LEU A 74 -7.40 1.57 -2.66
N SER A 75 -8.67 1.55 -3.05
CA SER A 75 -9.59 2.68 -2.84
C SER A 75 -9.76 2.97 -1.35
N GLU A 76 -9.93 1.92 -0.54
CA GLU A 76 -10.06 2.04 0.90
C GLU A 76 -8.74 2.54 1.55
N THR A 77 -7.59 2.02 1.10
CA THR A 77 -6.28 2.55 1.54
C THR A 77 -6.13 4.04 1.24
N VAL A 78 -6.46 4.49 0.02
CA VAL A 78 -6.39 5.91 -0.36
C VAL A 78 -7.34 6.76 0.49
N ARG A 79 -8.56 6.27 0.73
CA ARG A 79 -9.56 6.97 1.57
C ARG A 79 -9.06 7.17 3.00
N GLN A 80 -8.47 6.13 3.59
CA GLN A 80 -7.96 6.16 4.95
C GLN A 80 -6.68 7.02 5.07
N LEU A 81 -5.79 6.99 4.08
CA LEU A 81 -4.64 7.88 4.01
C LEU A 81 -5.07 9.35 3.93
N LYS A 82 -6.08 9.65 3.11
CA LYS A 82 -6.68 11.00 3.04
C LYS A 82 -7.28 11.42 4.37
N ALA A 83 -7.98 10.52 5.07
CA ALA A 83 -8.54 10.79 6.41
C ALA A 83 -7.44 11.05 7.46
N LYS A 84 -6.26 10.44 7.32
CA LYS A 84 -5.05 10.75 8.10
C LYS A 84 -4.33 12.05 7.66
N GLY A 85 -4.89 12.75 6.67
CA GLY A 85 -4.47 14.06 6.19
C GLY A 85 -3.34 14.04 5.15
N ALA A 86 -3.15 12.91 4.47
CA ALA A 86 -2.33 12.89 3.26
C ALA A 86 -2.99 13.73 2.16
N SER A 87 -2.18 14.55 1.49
CA SER A 87 -2.57 15.39 0.33
C SER A 87 -2.00 14.86 -0.99
N LEU A 88 -1.10 13.87 -0.91
CA LEU A 88 -0.58 13.08 -2.02
C LEU A 88 -0.58 11.61 -1.63
N VAL A 89 -0.87 10.70 -2.55
CA VAL A 89 -0.69 9.26 -2.34
C VAL A 89 0.29 8.69 -3.36
N THR A 90 1.25 7.92 -2.88
CA THR A 90 2.22 7.19 -3.70
C THR A 90 2.20 5.70 -3.38
N ALA A 91 2.80 4.91 -4.27
CA ALA A 91 3.02 3.50 -4.04
C ALA A 91 4.48 3.15 -4.38
N GLU A 92 5.18 2.53 -3.44
CA GLU A 92 6.57 2.14 -3.58
C GLU A 92 6.65 0.63 -3.88
N PHE A 93 7.27 0.27 -4.99
CA PHE A 93 7.44 -1.13 -5.41
C PHE A 93 8.65 -1.30 -6.33
N PRO A 94 9.18 -2.53 -6.52
CA PRO A 94 10.33 -2.75 -7.39
C PRO A 94 10.07 -2.25 -8.83
N ALA A 95 11.02 -1.50 -9.40
CA ALA A 95 10.89 -0.90 -10.73
C ALA A 95 10.60 -1.93 -11.85
N GLN A 96 11.03 -3.17 -11.67
CA GLN A 96 10.79 -4.27 -12.62
C GLN A 96 9.39 -4.92 -12.48
N ASN A 97 8.61 -4.55 -11.46
CA ASN A 97 7.26 -5.07 -11.25
C ASN A 97 6.25 -4.43 -12.21
N GLN A 98 6.25 -4.89 -13.47
CA GLN A 98 5.37 -4.37 -14.51
C GLN A 98 3.88 -4.58 -14.22
N ILE A 99 3.52 -5.56 -13.38
CA ILE A 99 2.14 -5.79 -12.96
C ILE A 99 1.68 -4.62 -12.08
N ALA A 100 2.49 -4.26 -11.07
CA ALA A 100 2.22 -3.11 -10.21
C ALA A 100 2.21 -1.80 -11.02
N THR A 101 3.19 -1.59 -11.91
CA THR A 101 3.23 -0.40 -12.77
C THR A 101 1.92 -0.23 -13.54
N ARG A 102 1.43 -1.29 -14.20
CA ARG A 102 0.17 -1.23 -14.95
C ARG A 102 -1.05 -1.08 -14.03
N PHE A 103 -1.05 -1.74 -12.87
CA PHE A 103 -2.13 -1.67 -11.89
C PHE A 103 -2.34 -0.23 -11.40
N TYR A 104 -1.27 0.44 -10.98
CA TYR A 104 -1.31 1.82 -10.48
C TYR A 104 -1.54 2.84 -11.60
N ALA A 105 -0.87 2.69 -12.76
CA ALA A 105 -1.02 3.61 -13.89
C ALA A 105 -2.46 3.67 -14.42
N LYS A 106 -3.17 2.54 -14.46
CA LYS A 106 -4.60 2.48 -14.81
C LYS A 106 -5.52 3.23 -13.84
N ARG A 107 -5.00 3.58 -12.65
CA ARG A 107 -5.74 4.23 -11.56
C ARG A 107 -5.25 5.65 -11.29
N GLY A 108 -4.58 6.26 -12.27
CA GLY A 108 -4.18 7.67 -12.22
C GLY A 108 -2.84 7.93 -11.55
N PHE A 109 -2.16 6.92 -11.01
CA PHE A 109 -0.83 7.10 -10.44
C PHE A 109 0.20 7.37 -11.55
N ARG A 110 1.12 8.28 -11.27
CA ARG A 110 2.24 8.65 -12.15
C ARG A 110 3.55 8.63 -11.36
N PRO A 111 4.69 8.26 -11.99
CA PRO A 111 5.99 8.38 -11.34
C PRO A 111 6.28 9.85 -10.99
N ILE A 112 6.77 10.10 -9.78
CA ILE A 112 7.17 11.45 -9.33
C ILE A 112 8.61 11.52 -8.82
N VAL A 113 9.21 10.36 -8.50
CA VAL A 113 10.59 10.21 -8.03
C VAL A 113 11.18 8.91 -8.60
N ALA A 114 12.51 8.84 -8.64
CA ALA A 114 13.24 7.62 -8.98
C ALA A 114 14.29 7.33 -7.90
N THR A 115 14.35 6.09 -7.45
CA THR A 115 15.39 5.61 -6.53
C THR A 115 16.47 4.90 -7.33
N HIS A 116 17.71 5.39 -7.24
CA HIS A 116 18.88 4.80 -7.89
C HIS A 116 19.76 4.12 -6.84
N ALA A 117 20.23 2.92 -7.14
CA ALA A 117 21.07 2.15 -6.23
C ALA A 117 22.44 1.85 -6.84
N LYS A 118 23.48 1.96 -6.03
CA LYS A 118 24.83 1.43 -6.31
C LYS A 118 25.18 0.46 -5.19
N ARG A 119 25.60 -0.75 -5.54
CA ARG A 119 26.14 -1.70 -4.57
C ARG A 119 27.48 -1.17 -4.05
N LEU A 120 27.65 -1.14 -2.73
CA LEU A 120 28.90 -0.81 -2.05
C LEU A 120 29.82 -2.03 -2.01
#